data_AF-A0A544W6W5-F1
#
_entry.id   AF-A0A544W6W5-F1
#
_cell.length_a   1.000
_cell.length_b   1.000
_cell.length_c   1.000
_cell.angle_alpha   90.00
_cell.angle_beta   90.00
_cell.angle_gamma   90.00
#
_symmetry.space_group_name_H-M   'P 1'
#
loop_
_entity.id
_entity.type
_entity.pdbx_description
1 polymer ?
#
loop_
_entity_poly.entity_id
_entity_poly.type
_entity_poly.pdbx_seq_one_letter_code
_entity_poly.pdbx_strand_id
1 'polypeptide(L)'
;MRYGGGERGCTATLRQVTCATPDEATLITALRARDEVAFAELVDRHTASMLSVARGYVPNAAIAEEVVQETWIALLKGIDAFEGRSSLRTWLFAVMINIAKRRGVRERRDADVAIAAFTGGTVDPARFRAAGQQWSGHWRENEEPSPFPETPEGSALGAELVTVTRRALEDLPERQRVVVTMRDMLGFDSAEVCQLLDISVANQRVLLHRGRAAVRAQLEDYLGDAR
;
A
#
# COMPACT_ATOMS: atom_id res chain seq x y z
N MET A 1 -48.73 -29.93 11.23
CA MET A 1 -48.22 -28.55 11.40
C MET A 1 -47.19 -28.29 10.31
N ARG A 2 -47.48 -27.34 9.42
CA ARG A 2 -46.61 -26.90 8.31
C ARG A 2 -45.80 -25.68 8.75
N TYR A 3 -44.51 -25.64 8.39
CA TYR A 3 -43.72 -24.46 8.02
C TYR A 3 -42.57 -25.00 7.15
N GLY A 4 -42.27 -24.58 5.92
CA GLY A 4 -42.74 -23.44 5.15
C GLY A 4 -41.60 -22.42 4.95
N GLY A 5 -40.76 -22.64 3.93
CA GLY A 5 -40.17 -21.60 3.07
C GLY A 5 -38.96 -20.81 3.59
N GLY A 6 -37.97 -20.61 2.71
CA GLY A 6 -36.97 -19.57 2.91
C GLY A 6 -35.65 -19.72 2.13
N GLU A 7 -35.73 -20.00 0.84
CA GLU A 7 -34.62 -19.76 -0.09
C GLU A 7 -34.13 -18.31 0.05
N ARG A 8 -32.83 -18.11 0.30
CA ARG A 8 -32.15 -16.87 -0.06
C ARG A 8 -30.76 -17.21 -0.57
N GLY A 9 -30.70 -17.51 -1.87
CA GLY A 9 -29.50 -17.35 -2.66
C GLY A 9 -29.06 -15.89 -2.57
N CYS A 10 -27.87 -15.67 -2.01
CA CYS A 10 -27.21 -14.38 -2.05
C CYS A 10 -26.26 -14.41 -3.26
N THR A 11 -26.85 -14.30 -4.46
CA THR A 11 -26.10 -13.99 -5.68
C THR A 11 -25.77 -12.50 -5.64
N ALA A 12 -24.68 -12.16 -4.95
CA ALA A 12 -24.07 -10.84 -5.07
C ALA A 12 -23.37 -10.78 -6.44
N THR A 13 -24.12 -10.33 -7.45
CA THR A 13 -23.57 -9.95 -8.75
C THR A 13 -22.61 -8.78 -8.53
N LEU A 14 -21.31 -9.08 -8.47
CA LEU A 14 -20.25 -8.09 -8.55
C LEU A 14 -20.41 -7.35 -9.88
N ARG A 15 -20.97 -6.14 -9.78
CA ARG A 15 -21.08 -5.17 -10.86
C ARG A 15 -19.66 -4.87 -11.34
N GLN A 16 -19.29 -5.43 -12.48
CA GLN A 16 -18.02 -5.17 -13.14
C GLN A 16 -17.97 -3.68 -13.49
N VAL A 17 -17.18 -2.92 -12.75
CA VAL A 17 -16.79 -1.57 -13.13
C VAL A 17 -15.58 -1.73 -14.04
N THR A 18 -15.81 -1.65 -15.34
CA THR A 18 -14.74 -1.48 -16.32
C THR A 18 -14.09 -0.12 -16.05
N CYS A 19 -12.87 -0.15 -15.52
CA CYS A 19 -12.16 1.02 -15.01
C CYS A 19 -11.03 1.52 -15.93
N ALA A 20 -10.97 1.02 -17.17
CA ALA A 20 -10.00 1.51 -18.13
C ALA A 20 -10.34 2.94 -18.54
N THR A 21 -9.51 3.90 -18.11
CA THR A 21 -9.53 5.26 -18.66
C THR A 21 -9.13 5.19 -20.15
N PRO A 22 -9.49 6.19 -20.98
CA PRO A 22 -9.11 6.19 -22.40
C PRO A 22 -7.61 6.04 -22.65
N ASP A 23 -6.79 6.56 -21.71
CA ASP A 23 -5.34 6.41 -21.69
C ASP A 23 -4.92 4.94 -21.42
N GLU A 24 -5.53 4.28 -20.44
CA GLU A 24 -5.24 2.89 -20.10
C GLU A 24 -5.67 1.91 -21.21
N ALA A 25 -6.80 2.16 -21.87
CA ALA A 25 -7.24 1.33 -23.01
C ALA A 25 -6.27 1.41 -24.20
N THR A 26 -5.73 2.60 -24.46
CA THR A 26 -4.71 2.83 -25.49
C THR A 26 -3.42 2.10 -25.15
N LEU A 27 -2.97 2.22 -23.90
CA LEU A 27 -1.81 1.50 -23.39
C LEU A 27 -1.97 -0.02 -23.52
N ILE A 28 -3.12 -0.58 -23.13
CA ILE A 28 -3.39 -2.03 -23.26
C ILE A 28 -3.31 -2.46 -24.74
N THR A 29 -3.83 -1.64 -25.65
CA THR A 29 -3.80 -1.94 -27.08
C THR A 29 -2.37 -1.95 -27.61
N ALA A 30 -1.55 -0.96 -27.22
CA ALA A 30 -0.13 -0.90 -27.56
C ALA A 30 0.64 -2.11 -27.01
N LEU A 31 0.39 -2.50 -25.75
CA LEU A 31 1.03 -3.66 -25.13
C LEU A 31 0.66 -4.98 -25.84
N ARG A 32 -0.59 -5.16 -26.27
CA ARG A 32 -1.02 -6.31 -27.09
C ARG A 32 -0.36 -6.34 -28.46
N ALA A 33 -0.14 -5.16 -29.04
CA ALA A 33 0.62 -5.00 -30.29
C ALA A 33 2.13 -5.18 -30.12
N ARG A 34 2.62 -5.48 -28.90
CA ARG A 34 4.05 -5.64 -28.56
C ARG A 34 4.87 -4.39 -28.81
N ASP A 35 4.26 -3.22 -28.60
CA ASP A 35 4.95 -1.94 -28.63
C ASP A 35 6.01 -1.88 -27.51
N GLU A 36 7.28 -1.85 -27.90
CA GLU A 36 8.42 -1.82 -26.99
C GLU A 36 8.51 -0.51 -26.20
N VAL A 37 8.08 0.62 -26.80
CA VAL A 37 8.13 1.94 -26.15
C VAL A 37 7.09 1.98 -25.04
N ALA A 38 5.86 1.56 -25.33
CA ALA A 38 4.79 1.49 -24.34
C ALA A 38 5.15 0.55 -23.18
N PHE A 39 5.83 -0.57 -23.48
CA PHE A 39 6.32 -1.48 -22.45
C PHE A 39 7.44 -0.86 -21.60
N ALA A 40 8.42 -0.21 -22.22
CA ALA A 40 9.52 0.46 -21.51
C ALA A 40 9.01 1.55 -20.55
N GLU A 41 8.06 2.38 -20.99
CA GLU A 41 7.43 3.39 -20.12
C GLU A 41 6.74 2.77 -18.91
N LEU A 42 6.08 1.62 -19.10
CA LEU A 42 5.43 0.89 -18.01
C LEU A 42 6.46 0.34 -17.01
N VAL A 43 7.57 -0.19 -17.52
CA VAL A 43 8.70 -0.69 -16.74
C VAL A 43 9.28 0.42 -15.87
N ASP A 44 9.59 1.57 -16.46
CA ASP A 44 10.14 2.73 -15.76
C ASP A 44 9.19 3.24 -14.68
N ARG A 45 7.89 3.28 -14.98
CA ARG A 45 6.85 3.78 -14.07
C ARG A 45 6.64 2.89 -12.85
N HIS A 46 6.72 1.57 -12.99
CA HIS A 46 6.25 0.66 -11.94
C HIS A 46 7.32 -0.22 -11.29
N THR A 47 8.53 -0.34 -11.86
CA THR A 47 9.57 -1.21 -11.31
C THR A 47 9.94 -0.83 -9.88
N ALA A 48 10.22 0.45 -9.61
CA ALA A 48 10.58 0.90 -8.27
C ALA A 48 9.46 0.63 -7.23
N SER A 49 8.20 0.87 -7.62
CA SER A 49 7.04 0.60 -6.77
C SER A 49 6.84 -0.88 -6.50
N MET A 50 6.99 -1.74 -7.51
CA MET A 50 6.90 -3.18 -7.32
C MET A 50 8.03 -3.72 -6.47
N LEU A 51 9.27 -3.24 -6.65
CA LEU A 51 10.40 -3.61 -5.79
C LEU A 51 10.13 -3.26 -4.31
N SER A 52 9.60 -2.06 -4.06
CA SER A 52 9.27 -1.62 -2.70
C SER A 52 8.27 -2.56 -2.01
N VAL A 53 7.24 -3.02 -2.73
CA VAL A 53 6.27 -3.97 -2.19
C VAL A 53 6.82 -5.39 -2.12
N ALA A 54 7.55 -5.84 -3.15
CA ALA A 54 8.13 -7.19 -3.21
C ALA A 54 9.11 -7.45 -2.06
N ARG A 55 9.93 -6.46 -1.67
CA ARG A 55 10.82 -6.50 -0.48
C ARG A 55 10.05 -6.71 0.83
N GLY A 56 8.74 -6.45 0.84
CA GLY A 56 7.85 -6.89 1.90
C GLY A 56 7.91 -8.39 2.13
N TYR A 57 7.86 -9.17 1.05
CA TYR A 57 7.56 -10.60 1.03
C TYR A 57 8.77 -11.54 0.95
N VAL A 58 9.94 -11.02 0.58
CA VAL A 58 11.11 -11.84 0.22
C VAL A 58 12.35 -11.41 1.02
N PRO A 59 13.31 -12.32 1.25
CA PRO A 59 14.36 -12.11 2.25
C PRO A 59 15.45 -11.13 1.82
N ASN A 60 15.66 -10.90 0.52
CA ASN A 60 16.71 -10.01 0.03
C ASN A 60 16.34 -9.32 -1.30
N ALA A 61 17.13 -8.32 -1.67
CA ALA A 61 16.89 -7.50 -2.85
C ALA A 61 16.96 -8.29 -4.18
N ALA A 62 17.88 -9.25 -4.29
CA ALA A 62 18.03 -10.05 -5.51
C ALA A 62 16.76 -10.86 -5.81
N ILE A 63 16.18 -11.51 -4.79
CA ILE A 63 14.91 -12.23 -4.95
C ILE A 63 13.77 -11.26 -5.29
N ALA A 64 13.77 -10.05 -4.74
CA ALA A 64 12.76 -9.03 -5.08
C ALA A 64 12.87 -8.61 -6.56
N GLU A 65 14.08 -8.42 -7.07
CA GLU A 65 14.32 -8.11 -8.48
C GLU A 65 13.87 -9.25 -9.40
N GLU A 66 14.20 -10.49 -9.06
CA GLU A 66 13.71 -11.65 -9.80
C GLU A 66 12.17 -11.72 -9.80
N VAL A 67 11.50 -11.35 -8.69
CA VAL A 67 10.03 -11.34 -8.61
C VAL A 67 9.47 -10.33 -9.62
N VAL A 68 10.05 -9.14 -9.65
CA VAL A 68 9.63 -8.08 -10.56
C VAL A 68 9.87 -8.46 -12.02
N GLN A 69 11.03 -9.05 -12.32
CA GLN A 69 11.34 -9.55 -13.67
C GLN A 69 10.34 -10.63 -14.12
N GLU A 70 10.05 -11.62 -13.26
CA GLU A 70 9.05 -12.65 -13.57
C GLU A 70 7.64 -12.04 -13.76
N THR A 71 7.31 -11.00 -13.00
CA THR A 71 6.06 -10.26 -13.17
C THR A 71 5.96 -9.63 -14.55
N TRP A 72 7.02 -8.97 -15.03
CA TRP A 72 7.03 -8.36 -16.37
C TRP A 72 6.89 -9.40 -17.48
N ILE A 73 7.54 -10.56 -17.33
CA ILE A 73 7.39 -11.68 -18.26
C ILE A 73 5.94 -12.20 -18.23
N ALA A 74 5.34 -12.32 -17.05
CA ALA A 74 3.96 -12.75 -16.89
C ALA A 74 2.97 -11.75 -17.49
N LEU A 75 3.20 -10.44 -17.36
CA LEU A 75 2.43 -9.40 -18.02
C LEU A 75 2.45 -9.60 -19.54
N LEU A 76 3.64 -9.72 -20.14
CA LEU A 76 3.77 -9.93 -21.59
C LEU A 76 3.05 -11.22 -22.05
N LYS A 77 3.14 -12.31 -21.29
CA LYS A 77 2.46 -13.57 -21.63
C LYS A 77 0.94 -13.50 -21.44
N GLY A 78 0.45 -12.65 -20.54
CA GLY A 78 -0.95 -12.61 -20.11
C GLY A 78 -1.78 -11.45 -20.67
N ILE A 79 -1.16 -10.42 -21.26
CA ILE A 79 -1.86 -9.18 -21.66
C ILE A 79 -2.97 -9.41 -22.71
N ASP A 80 -2.81 -10.41 -23.56
CA ASP A 80 -3.81 -10.77 -24.58
C ASP A 80 -5.10 -11.32 -23.95
N ALA A 81 -4.98 -12.01 -22.80
CA ALA A 81 -6.09 -12.55 -22.04
C ALA A 81 -6.63 -11.58 -20.96
N PHE A 82 -6.08 -10.37 -20.85
CA PHE A 82 -6.51 -9.39 -19.86
C PHE A 82 -7.90 -8.83 -20.20
N GLU A 83 -8.89 -9.08 -19.35
CA GLU A 83 -10.30 -8.72 -19.59
C GLU A 83 -10.71 -7.33 -19.09
N GLY A 84 -9.81 -6.57 -18.44
CA GLY A 84 -10.14 -5.23 -17.93
C GLY A 84 -11.12 -5.21 -16.74
N ARG A 85 -11.19 -6.30 -15.97
CA ARG A 85 -12.00 -6.39 -14.73
C ARG A 85 -11.45 -5.55 -13.56
N SER A 86 -10.21 -5.08 -13.69
CA SER A 86 -9.51 -4.15 -12.81
C SER A 86 -8.68 -3.20 -13.67
N SER A 87 -8.05 -2.20 -13.07
CA SER A 87 -6.97 -1.47 -13.75
C SER A 87 -5.82 -2.43 -14.09
N LEU A 88 -5.06 -2.10 -15.12
CA LEU A 88 -3.85 -2.82 -15.51
C LEU A 88 -2.82 -2.81 -14.37
N ARG A 89 -2.71 -1.67 -13.67
CA ARG A 89 -1.85 -1.52 -12.50
C ARG A 89 -2.23 -2.51 -11.40
N THR A 90 -3.51 -2.60 -11.05
CA THR A 90 -3.97 -3.49 -9.98
C THR A 90 -3.76 -4.95 -10.36
N TRP A 91 -3.99 -5.32 -11.63
CA TRP A 91 -3.68 -6.66 -12.13
C TRP A 91 -2.18 -6.98 -12.06
N LEU A 92 -1.31 -6.07 -12.50
CA LEU A 92 0.14 -6.21 -12.44
C LEU A 92 0.63 -6.47 -11.00
N PHE A 93 0.15 -5.66 -10.04
CA PHE A 93 0.51 -5.85 -8.63
C PHE A 93 -0.06 -7.15 -8.05
N ALA A 94 -1.25 -7.60 -8.48
CA ALA A 94 -1.79 -8.90 -8.08
C ALA A 94 -0.90 -10.06 -8.54
N VAL A 95 -0.43 -10.02 -9.79
CA VAL A 95 0.51 -11.00 -10.35
C VAL A 95 1.81 -11.00 -9.54
N MET A 96 2.38 -9.82 -9.30
CA MET A 96 3.61 -9.66 -8.52
C MET A 96 3.49 -10.22 -7.11
N ILE A 97 2.42 -9.86 -6.38
CA ILE A 97 2.18 -10.34 -5.01
C ILE A 97 2.03 -11.87 -5.00
N ASN A 98 1.38 -12.47 -6.00
CA ASN A 98 1.25 -13.92 -6.10
C ASN A 98 2.61 -14.60 -6.32
N ILE A 99 3.47 -14.06 -7.18
CA ILE A 99 4.85 -14.56 -7.39
C ILE A 99 5.66 -14.41 -6.10
N ALA A 100 5.60 -13.23 -5.47
CA ALA A 100 6.30 -12.93 -4.23
C ALA A 100 5.88 -13.87 -3.09
N LYS A 101 4.57 -14.06 -2.89
CA LYS A 101 4.01 -15.01 -1.90
C LYS A 101 4.51 -16.42 -2.18
N ARG A 102 4.47 -16.91 -3.42
CA ARG A 102 4.96 -18.26 -3.74
C ARG A 102 6.43 -18.46 -3.40
N ARG A 103 7.27 -17.42 -3.56
CA ARG A 103 8.69 -17.45 -3.18
C ARG A 103 8.93 -17.28 -1.68
N GLY A 104 8.14 -16.43 -1.00
CA GLY A 104 8.28 -16.14 0.44
C GLY A 104 7.61 -17.15 1.38
N VAL A 105 6.57 -17.86 0.93
CA VAL A 105 5.79 -18.84 1.75
C VAL A 105 6.64 -20.03 2.23
N ARG A 106 7.83 -20.26 1.67
CA ARG A 106 8.71 -21.33 2.12
C ARG A 106 9.35 -21.09 3.51
N GLU A 107 9.29 -19.88 4.07
CA GLU A 107 10.04 -19.55 5.31
C GLU A 107 9.27 -18.86 6.45
N ARG A 108 8.00 -18.45 6.32
CA ARG A 108 7.31 -17.68 7.38
C ARG A 108 5.94 -18.20 7.75
N ARG A 109 5.92 -19.30 8.51
CA ARG A 109 4.71 -19.78 9.19
C ARG A 109 4.49 -19.21 10.60
N ASP A 110 5.28 -18.21 11.01
CA ASP A 110 5.22 -17.64 12.36
C ASP A 110 5.04 -16.11 12.32
N ALA A 111 3.81 -15.63 12.18
CA ALA A 111 3.44 -14.26 12.57
C ALA A 111 1.91 -14.06 12.77
N ASP A 112 1.14 -15.12 12.98
CA ASP A 112 -0.30 -15.04 13.21
C ASP A 112 -0.64 -15.33 14.67
N VAL A 113 -0.26 -14.44 15.60
CA VAL A 113 -0.99 -14.25 16.87
C VAL A 113 -0.90 -12.77 17.31
N ALA A 114 -2.07 -12.22 17.68
CA ALA A 114 -2.33 -10.90 18.30
C ALA A 114 -2.80 -9.75 17.38
N ILE A 115 -3.92 -9.97 16.68
CA ILE A 115 -4.87 -8.89 16.36
C ILE A 115 -5.94 -8.89 17.46
N ALA A 116 -5.63 -8.25 18.58
CA ALA A 116 -6.61 -7.80 19.56
C ALA A 116 -6.17 -6.43 20.11
N ALA A 117 -7.13 -5.49 20.12
CA ALA A 117 -7.13 -4.17 20.75
C ALA A 117 -5.81 -3.36 20.71
N PHE A 118 -5.60 -2.59 19.63
CA PHE A 118 -4.83 -1.35 19.76
C PHE A 118 -5.82 -0.22 20.06
N THR A 119 -5.80 0.28 21.29
CA THR A 119 -6.57 1.44 21.75
C THR A 119 -5.71 2.70 21.91
N GLY A 120 -4.43 2.64 21.52
CA GLY A 120 -3.51 3.77 21.61
C GLY A 120 -3.73 4.80 20.50
N GLY A 121 -3.66 6.09 20.84
CA GLY A 121 -3.59 7.18 19.86
C GLY A 121 -2.26 7.14 19.09
N THR A 122 -2.29 7.54 17.83
CA THR A 122 -1.09 7.73 16.98
C THR A 122 -0.34 9.03 17.27
N VAL A 123 -1.01 9.98 17.93
CA VAL A 123 -0.51 11.32 18.24
C VAL A 123 -0.94 11.60 19.68
N ASP A 124 -0.08 12.24 20.46
CA ASP A 124 -0.40 12.65 21.81
C ASP A 124 -1.73 13.45 21.81
N PRO A 125 -2.77 12.97 22.53
CA PRO A 125 -4.03 13.69 22.67
C PRO A 125 -3.87 15.14 23.16
N ALA A 126 -2.80 15.46 23.89
CA ALA A 126 -2.50 16.80 24.38
C ALA A 126 -2.20 17.83 23.27
N ARG A 127 -1.91 17.37 22.05
CA ARG A 127 -1.72 18.21 20.85
C ARG A 127 -3.03 18.68 20.23
N PHE A 128 -4.15 18.08 20.62
CA PHE A 128 -5.47 18.47 20.15
C PHE A 128 -6.21 19.30 21.19
N ARG A 129 -7.11 20.16 20.72
CA ARG A 129 -8.01 20.93 21.58
C ARG A 129 -8.96 19.98 22.31
N ALA A 130 -9.05 20.17 23.62
CA ALA A 130 -9.84 19.31 24.50
C ALA A 130 -11.35 19.39 24.23
N ALA A 131 -12.07 18.35 24.64
CA ALA A 131 -13.53 18.35 24.61
C ALA A 131 -14.10 19.55 25.40
N GLY A 132 -15.03 20.28 24.79
CA GLY A 132 -15.64 21.49 25.38
C GLY A 132 -15.00 22.81 24.96
N GLN A 133 -13.91 22.80 24.19
CA GLN A 133 -13.35 24.00 23.55
C GLN A 133 -13.94 24.25 22.15
N GLN A 134 -13.85 25.49 21.68
CA GLN A 134 -14.17 25.83 20.29
C GLN A 134 -13.22 25.07 19.34
N TRP A 135 -13.79 24.31 18.39
CA TRP A 135 -13.08 23.38 17.51
C TRP A 135 -12.37 22.23 18.24
N SER A 136 -13.05 21.56 19.17
CA SER A 136 -12.61 20.30 19.81
C SER A 136 -12.11 19.28 18.77
N GLY A 137 -10.97 18.64 19.04
CA GLY A 137 -10.35 17.66 18.14
C GLY A 137 -9.48 18.25 17.02
N HIS A 138 -9.43 19.58 16.87
CA HIS A 138 -8.44 20.23 16.00
C HIS A 138 -7.08 20.36 16.70
N TRP A 139 -6.02 20.56 15.93
CA TRP A 139 -4.70 20.88 16.46
C TRP A 139 -4.74 22.12 17.35
N ARG A 140 -3.93 22.11 18.41
CA ARG A 140 -3.60 23.32 19.16
C ARG A 140 -2.72 24.22 18.30
N GLU A 141 -2.73 25.50 18.61
CA GLU A 141 -1.86 26.47 17.96
C GLU A 141 -0.39 26.04 18.08
N ASN A 142 0.35 26.08 16.96
CA ASN A 142 1.74 25.62 16.82
C ASN A 142 2.00 24.11 17.01
N GLU A 143 0.97 23.28 17.18
CA GLU A 143 1.13 21.81 17.25
C GLU A 143 0.82 21.12 15.91
N GLU A 144 0.28 21.85 14.92
CA GLU A 144 -0.01 21.29 13.61
C GLU A 144 1.26 21.06 12.78
N PRO A 145 1.34 19.94 12.02
CA PRO A 145 2.43 19.75 11.06
C PRO A 145 2.42 20.85 10.00
N SER A 146 3.54 21.54 9.85
CA SER A 146 3.74 22.53 8.79
C SER A 146 4.64 21.98 7.67
N PRO A 147 4.46 22.43 6.41
CA PRO A 147 5.40 22.11 5.34
C PRO A 147 6.79 22.64 5.66
N PHE A 148 7.82 21.98 5.11
CA PHE A 148 9.17 22.52 5.16
C PHE A 148 9.25 23.87 4.44
N PRO A 149 10.03 24.85 4.96
CA PRO A 149 10.22 26.12 4.28
C PRO A 149 10.83 25.91 2.88
N GLU A 150 10.43 26.72 1.90
CA GLU A 150 11.02 26.75 0.54
C GLU A 150 12.41 27.41 0.56
N THR A 151 13.34 26.79 1.28
CA THR A 151 14.73 27.21 1.47
C THR A 151 15.65 26.04 1.14
N PRO A 152 16.93 26.29 0.81
CA PRO A 152 17.91 25.22 0.63
C PRO A 152 17.99 24.28 1.85
N GLU A 153 18.00 24.86 3.05
CA GLU A 153 18.04 24.14 4.32
C GLU A 153 16.76 23.30 4.53
N GLY A 154 15.58 23.87 4.26
CA GLY A 154 14.31 23.15 4.33
C GLY A 154 14.21 21.99 3.32
N SER A 155 14.76 22.16 2.12
CA SER A 155 14.82 21.10 1.10
C SER A 155 15.75 19.96 1.51
N ALA A 156 16.92 20.30 2.07
CA ALA A 156 17.87 19.32 2.60
C ALA A 156 17.27 18.52 3.77
N LEU A 157 16.63 19.20 4.73
CA LEU A 157 15.92 18.56 5.83
C LEU A 157 14.79 17.65 5.34
N GLY A 158 14.03 18.09 4.33
CA GLY A 158 12.99 17.26 3.71
C GLY A 158 13.56 15.98 3.08
N ALA A 159 14.67 16.09 2.34
CA ALA A 159 15.34 14.94 1.73
C ALA A 159 15.91 13.97 2.79
N GLU A 160 16.42 14.50 3.89
CA GLU A 160 16.88 13.71 5.03
C GLU A 160 15.72 12.98 5.71
N LEU A 161 14.60 13.68 5.96
CA LEU A 161 13.42 13.06 6.57
C LEU A 161 12.81 11.96 5.69
N VAL A 162 12.86 12.10 4.36
CA VAL A 162 12.49 11.02 3.43
C VAL A 162 13.38 9.79 3.61
N THR A 163 14.69 9.99 3.84
CA THR A 163 15.63 8.90 4.10
C THR A 163 15.33 8.22 5.44
N VAL A 164 15.05 8.99 6.49
CA VAL A 164 14.63 8.46 7.79
C VAL A 164 13.32 7.67 7.67
N THR A 165 12.33 8.22 6.95
CA THR A 165 11.04 7.55 6.71
C THR A 165 11.22 6.21 6.00
N ARG A 166 12.10 6.12 5.00
CA ARG A 166 12.38 4.85 4.32
C ARG A 166 12.97 3.80 5.26
N ARG A 167 13.90 4.20 6.14
CA ARG A 167 14.45 3.30 7.18
C ARG A 167 13.38 2.87 8.17
N ALA A 168 12.54 3.81 8.63
CA ALA A 168 11.43 3.52 9.53
C ALA A 168 10.45 2.51 8.94
N LEU A 169 10.18 2.60 7.63
CA LEU A 169 9.38 1.61 6.92
C LEU A 169 10.05 0.23 6.88
N GLU A 170 11.37 0.16 6.70
CA GLU A 170 12.12 -1.10 6.68
C GLU A 170 12.07 -1.83 8.02
N ASP A 171 12.04 -1.10 9.13
CA ASP A 171 11.93 -1.63 10.50
C ASP A 171 10.52 -2.15 10.84
N LEU A 172 9.50 -1.78 10.07
CA LEU A 172 8.14 -2.24 10.33
C LEU A 172 8.00 -3.76 10.12
N PRO A 173 7.13 -4.42 10.91
CA PRO A 173 6.66 -5.76 10.59
C PRO A 173 6.15 -5.83 9.15
N GLU A 174 6.51 -6.89 8.44
CA GLU A 174 6.24 -7.08 7.00
C GLU A 174 4.81 -6.69 6.58
N ARG A 175 3.79 -7.20 7.31
CA ARG A 175 2.38 -6.92 6.98
C ARG A 175 2.02 -5.44 7.14
N GLN A 176 2.62 -4.73 8.10
CA GLN A 176 2.41 -3.29 8.29
C GLN A 176 3.11 -2.50 7.19
N ARG A 177 4.38 -2.84 6.91
CA ARG A 177 5.19 -2.23 5.84
C ARG A 177 4.46 -2.26 4.51
N VAL A 178 4.00 -3.45 4.09
CA VAL A 178 3.28 -3.62 2.82
C VAL A 178 2.02 -2.77 2.76
N VAL A 179 1.20 -2.77 3.82
CA VAL A 179 -0.05 -1.99 3.86
C VAL A 179 0.23 -0.48 3.80
N VAL A 180 1.23 0.02 4.54
CA VAL A 180 1.61 1.44 4.53
C VAL A 180 2.15 1.83 3.16
N THR A 181 3.07 1.06 2.58
CA THR A 181 3.60 1.32 1.24
C THR A 181 2.48 1.39 0.20
N MET A 182 1.56 0.43 0.21
CA MET A 182 0.47 0.41 -0.78
C MET A 182 -0.50 1.58 -0.62
N ARG A 183 -0.88 1.96 0.61
CA ARG A 183 -1.84 3.04 0.86
C ARG A 183 -1.23 4.43 0.73
N ASP A 184 -0.07 4.64 1.34
CA ASP A 184 0.45 5.98 1.59
C ASP A 184 1.48 6.41 0.53
N MET A 185 2.24 5.46 -0.02
CA MET A 185 3.24 5.76 -1.05
C MET A 185 2.71 5.51 -2.47
N LEU A 186 1.95 4.43 -2.65
CA LEU A 186 1.46 4.01 -3.96
C LEU A 186 0.04 4.48 -4.26
N GLY A 187 -0.72 4.89 -3.26
CA GLY A 187 -2.05 5.45 -3.43
C GLY A 187 -3.14 4.44 -3.80
N PHE A 188 -2.91 3.13 -3.65
CA PHE A 188 -3.99 2.13 -3.77
C PHE A 188 -5.07 2.40 -2.76
N ASP A 189 -6.35 2.22 -3.12
CA ASP A 189 -7.42 2.41 -2.15
C ASP A 189 -7.51 1.25 -1.13
N SER A 190 -8.29 1.44 -0.06
CA SER A 190 -8.42 0.40 0.97
C SER A 190 -9.04 -0.91 0.45
N ALA A 191 -9.96 -0.84 -0.50
CA ALA A 191 -10.61 -2.01 -1.08
C ALA A 191 -9.65 -2.81 -1.97
N GLU A 192 -8.87 -2.12 -2.80
CA GLU A 192 -7.80 -2.70 -3.61
C GLU A 192 -6.76 -3.40 -2.73
N VAL A 193 -6.30 -2.73 -1.67
CA VAL A 193 -5.34 -3.34 -0.73
C VAL A 193 -5.92 -4.59 -0.07
N CYS A 194 -7.18 -4.55 0.37
CA CYS A 194 -7.83 -5.73 0.96
C CYS A 194 -7.92 -6.90 -0.04
N GLN A 195 -8.28 -6.61 -1.30
CA GLN A 195 -8.37 -7.63 -2.36
C GLN A 195 -6.99 -8.20 -2.72
N LEU A 196 -5.98 -7.35 -2.92
CA LEU A 196 -4.63 -7.76 -3.31
C LEU A 196 -3.92 -8.56 -2.21
N LEU A 197 -4.13 -8.18 -0.95
CA LEU A 197 -3.47 -8.82 0.18
C LEU A 197 -4.25 -10.02 0.73
N ASP A 198 -5.54 -10.15 0.38
CA ASP A 198 -6.49 -11.10 0.95
C ASP A 198 -6.65 -10.92 2.47
N ILE A 199 -7.01 -9.70 2.88
CA ILE A 199 -7.23 -9.33 4.29
C ILE A 199 -8.55 -8.59 4.48
N SER A 200 -9.11 -8.65 5.68
CA SER A 200 -10.32 -7.89 6.02
C SER A 200 -10.05 -6.39 6.14
N VAL A 201 -11.08 -5.57 5.90
CA VAL A 201 -11.02 -4.10 6.08
C VAL A 201 -10.61 -3.74 7.51
N ALA A 202 -11.09 -4.47 8.51
CA ALA A 202 -10.71 -4.25 9.91
C ALA A 202 -9.20 -4.51 10.12
N ASN A 203 -8.68 -5.62 9.59
CA ASN A 203 -7.26 -5.94 9.67
C ASN A 203 -6.39 -4.89 8.95
N GLN A 204 -6.78 -4.51 7.73
CA GLN A 204 -6.09 -3.47 6.95
C GLN A 204 -5.98 -2.14 7.71
N ARG A 205 -7.07 -1.71 8.36
CA ARG A 205 -7.08 -0.47 9.17
C ARG A 205 -6.13 -0.55 10.36
N VAL A 206 -6.10 -1.69 11.05
CA VAL A 206 -5.20 -1.93 12.19
C VAL A 206 -3.74 -1.90 11.75
N LEU A 207 -3.40 -2.59 10.65
CA LEU A 207 -2.04 -2.63 10.10
C LEU A 207 -1.58 -1.24 9.66
N LEU A 208 -2.43 -0.51 8.94
CA LEU A 208 -2.12 0.85 8.47
C LEU A 208 -1.91 1.80 9.65
N HIS A 209 -2.79 1.76 10.65
CA HIS A 209 -2.70 2.62 11.82
C HIS A 209 -1.43 2.36 12.63
N ARG A 210 -1.12 1.10 12.92
CA ARG A 210 0.09 0.73 13.66
C ARG A 210 1.36 1.09 12.91
N GLY A 211 1.40 0.83 11.59
CA GLY A 211 2.53 1.21 10.76
C GLY A 211 2.78 2.72 10.74
N ARG A 212 1.71 3.53 10.58
CA ARG A 212 1.81 5.00 10.66
C ARG A 212 2.25 5.50 12.04
N ALA A 213 1.76 4.87 13.12
CA ALA A 213 2.15 5.21 14.49
C ALA A 213 3.65 5.00 14.70
N ALA A 214 4.16 3.84 14.29
CA ALA A 214 5.57 3.48 14.44
C ALA A 214 6.49 4.37 13.60
N VAL A 215 6.12 4.63 12.34
CA VAL A 215 6.87 5.57 11.49
C VAL A 215 6.89 6.97 12.11
N ARG A 216 5.75 7.46 12.60
CA ARG A 216 5.68 8.76 13.24
C ARG A 216 6.57 8.86 14.47
N ALA A 217 6.54 7.87 15.36
CA ALA A 217 7.36 7.88 16.57
C ALA A 217 8.85 8.04 16.23
N GLN A 218 9.36 7.28 15.25
CA GLN A 218 10.75 7.42 14.82
C GLN A 218 11.07 8.79 14.20
N LEU A 219 10.13 9.37 13.44
CA LEU A 219 10.32 10.71 12.88
C LEU A 219 10.28 11.81 13.96
N GLU A 220 9.44 11.65 14.99
CA GLU A 220 9.37 12.57 16.12
C GLU A 220 10.64 12.51 16.96
N ASP A 221 11.18 11.31 17.24
CA ASP A 221 12.45 11.12 17.93
C ASP A 221 13.60 11.81 17.15
N TYR A 222 13.68 11.56 15.84
CA TYR A 222 14.69 12.17 14.98
C TYR A 222 14.60 13.71 14.94
N LEU A 223 13.38 14.27 14.85
CA LEU A 223 13.17 15.72 14.86
C LEU A 223 13.39 16.34 16.25
N GLY A 224 13.19 15.56 17.32
CA GLY A 224 13.50 15.94 18.69
C GLY A 224 15.01 16.04 18.94
N ASP A 225 15.77 15.08 18.42
CA ASP A 225 17.23 15.05 18.50
C ASP A 225 17.90 16.12 17.62
N ALA A 226 17.23 16.57 16.55
CA ALA A 226 17.73 17.58 15.62
C ALA A 226 17.48 19.04 16.08
N ARG A 227 16.82 19.26 17.22
CA ARG A 227 16.56 20.59 17.82
C ARG A 227 17.50 20.91 18.96
#